data_AF-A0A0Q5EB90-F1
#
_entry.id   AF-A0A0Q5EB90-F1
#
_cell.length_a   1.000
_cell.length_b   1.000
_cell.length_c   1.000
_cell.angle_alpha   90.00
_cell.angle_beta   90.00
_cell.angle_gamma   90.00
#
_symmetry.space_group_name_H-M   'P 1'
#
loop_
_entity.id
_entity.type
_entity.pdbx_description
1 polymer ?
#
loop_
_entity_poly.entity_id
_entity_poly.type
_entity_poly.pdbx_seq_one_letter_code
_entity_poly.pdbx_strand_id
1 'polypeptide(L)'
;MKNEAPGGQSAACIDAYSWRRRLAMLLLAIASGLATQAVLMRIVGASGWTGLQLLMIGSVQATVLLAVAVFERRHSGGVRAVMGHDVAATFKRCFPWLVVSVLVCTGLDLALGYGPEPLVATPGLKASMAQRVLVLTLLLTVLPLTEELLYRHFLIRLFPVEQRVWRYVAILATSVLYLFAYQHQPHWTGLLLFSLIAVILAHARIRSAGLLAPLLLHSSVLALGMVRGLLLARQAPRSLVIPDEWRVTQSRGKTGPALRVACPTPPGEIGPGNAARAETATDPRNLKRE
;
A
#
# COMPACT_ATOMS: atom_id res chain seq x y z
N MET A 1 18.12 25.31 -52.87
CA MET A 1 19.01 25.24 -51.68
C MET A 1 18.20 25.78 -50.51
N LYS A 2 17.81 25.07 -49.45
CA LYS A 2 18.38 23.91 -48.75
C LYS A 2 17.40 22.73 -48.74
N ASN A 3 17.91 21.55 -49.10
CA ASN A 3 17.32 20.27 -48.74
C ASN A 3 17.71 20.00 -47.29
N GLU A 4 16.77 20.11 -46.37
CA GLU A 4 16.96 19.54 -45.04
C GLU A 4 16.73 18.04 -45.14
N ALA A 5 17.81 17.29 -45.03
CA ALA A 5 17.76 15.85 -44.88
C ALA A 5 16.94 15.50 -43.63
N PRO A 6 16.04 14.50 -43.67
CA PRO A 6 15.41 14.00 -42.47
C PRO A 6 16.50 13.45 -41.54
N GLY A 7 16.76 14.21 -40.48
CA GLY A 7 17.72 13.90 -39.44
C GLY A 7 17.53 12.48 -38.93
N GLY A 8 18.66 11.79 -38.79
CA GLY A 8 18.76 10.36 -38.53
C GLY A 8 17.79 9.87 -37.47
N GLN A 9 16.96 8.92 -37.87
CA GLN A 9 16.40 7.94 -36.95
C GLN A 9 17.59 7.25 -36.28
N SER A 10 17.92 7.72 -35.09
CA SER A 10 18.90 7.09 -34.21
C SER A 10 18.54 5.61 -34.10
N ALA A 11 19.51 4.75 -34.38
CA ALA A 11 19.44 3.30 -34.35
C ALA A 11 19.23 2.74 -32.92
N ALA A 12 18.23 3.25 -32.21
CA ALA A 12 17.56 2.52 -31.15
C ALA A 12 16.75 1.44 -31.88
N CYS A 13 17.32 0.24 -31.98
CA CYS A 13 16.59 -0.98 -32.29
C CYS A 13 15.22 -0.87 -31.61
N ILE A 14 14.16 -0.74 -32.42
CA ILE A 14 12.78 -0.77 -31.96
C ILE A 14 12.62 -2.18 -31.42
N ASP A 15 12.88 -2.33 -30.13
CA ASP A 15 12.77 -3.59 -29.42
C ASP A 15 11.33 -4.05 -29.65
N ALA A 16 11.16 -5.04 -30.54
CA ALA A 16 9.85 -5.39 -31.08
C ALA A 16 8.91 -5.65 -29.91
N TYR A 17 7.76 -5.00 -29.92
CA TYR A 17 6.80 -5.10 -28.84
C TYR A 17 6.47 -6.59 -28.59
N SER A 18 6.90 -7.11 -27.44
CA SER A 18 6.68 -8.50 -27.05
C SER A 18 5.91 -8.56 -25.73
N TRP A 19 4.58 -8.67 -25.85
CA TRP A 19 3.69 -8.83 -24.70
C TRP A 19 4.17 -9.90 -23.72
N ARG A 20 4.63 -11.06 -24.24
CA ARG A 20 5.12 -12.19 -23.42
C ARG A 20 6.30 -11.80 -22.52
N ARG A 21 7.30 -11.07 -23.05
CA ARG A 21 8.46 -10.62 -22.27
C ARG A 21 8.03 -9.64 -21.19
N ARG A 22 7.16 -8.68 -21.54
CA ARG A 22 6.67 -7.66 -20.59
C ARG A 22 5.83 -8.28 -19.47
N LEU A 23 4.98 -9.25 -19.80
CA LEU A 23 4.22 -10.04 -18.82
C LEU A 23 5.15 -10.86 -17.92
N ALA A 24 6.15 -11.55 -18.48
CA ALA A 24 7.12 -12.30 -17.69
C ALA A 24 7.88 -11.40 -16.69
N MET A 25 8.27 -10.18 -17.11
CA MET A 25 8.91 -9.21 -16.23
C MET A 25 7.99 -8.71 -15.11
N LEU A 26 6.70 -8.46 -15.41
CA LEU A 26 5.72 -8.11 -14.38
C LEU A 26 5.53 -9.26 -13.38
N LEU A 27 5.41 -10.50 -13.86
CA LEU A 27 5.28 -11.67 -13.00
C LEU A 27 6.52 -11.87 -12.12
N LEU A 28 7.71 -11.66 -12.68
CA LEU A 28 8.97 -11.69 -11.91
C LEU A 28 9.00 -10.59 -10.84
N ALA A 29 8.52 -9.38 -11.14
CA ALA A 29 8.42 -8.29 -10.19
C ALA A 29 7.44 -8.63 -9.04
N ILE A 30 6.27 -9.17 -9.35
CA ILE A 30 5.28 -9.60 -8.35
C ILE A 30 5.83 -10.74 -7.50
N ALA A 31 6.39 -11.77 -8.14
CA ALA A 31 6.96 -12.94 -7.47
C ALA A 31 8.12 -12.56 -6.54
N SER A 32 9.00 -11.65 -6.98
CA SER A 32 10.09 -11.16 -6.14
C SER A 32 9.57 -10.36 -4.94
N GLY A 33 8.56 -9.48 -5.13
CA GLY A 33 7.91 -8.78 -4.01
C GLY A 33 7.29 -9.74 -2.99
N LEU A 34 6.53 -10.74 -3.45
CA LEU A 34 5.92 -11.75 -2.58
C LEU A 34 6.97 -12.61 -1.87
N ALA A 35 8.04 -13.00 -2.57
CA ALA A 35 9.14 -13.75 -1.98
C ALA A 35 9.86 -12.94 -0.90
N THR A 36 10.15 -11.66 -1.16
CA THR A 36 10.73 -10.75 -0.17
C THR A 36 9.84 -10.64 1.08
N GLN A 37 8.53 -10.44 0.89
CA GLN A 37 7.57 -10.40 2.01
C GLN A 37 7.56 -11.71 2.79
N ALA A 38 7.51 -12.86 2.12
CA ALA A 38 7.49 -14.18 2.76
C ALA A 38 8.77 -14.47 3.57
N VAL A 39 9.94 -14.14 3.02
CA VAL A 39 11.23 -14.28 3.73
C VAL A 39 11.26 -13.39 4.97
N LEU A 40 10.82 -12.14 4.85
CA LEU A 40 10.85 -11.20 5.96
C LEU A 40 9.83 -11.57 7.05
N MET A 41 8.66 -12.08 6.67
CA MET A 41 7.69 -12.65 7.61
C MET A 41 8.27 -13.82 8.41
N ARG A 42 9.13 -14.65 7.80
CA ARG A 42 9.83 -15.74 8.50
C ARG A 42 10.90 -15.24 9.46
N ILE A 43 11.59 -14.15 9.12
CA ILE A 43 12.67 -13.59 9.95
C ILE A 43 12.12 -12.82 11.15
N VAL A 44 11.12 -11.96 10.93
CA VAL A 44 10.58 -11.05 11.96
C VAL A 44 9.50 -11.72 12.81
N GLY A 45 8.81 -12.72 12.27
CA GLY A 45 7.66 -13.37 12.91
C GLY A 45 6.33 -12.68 12.58
N ALA A 46 5.22 -13.38 12.86
CA ALA A 46 3.87 -12.92 12.50
C ALA A 46 3.31 -11.82 13.43
N SER A 47 3.85 -11.65 14.63
CA SER A 47 3.34 -10.73 15.64
C SER A 47 4.28 -9.54 15.86
N GLY A 48 3.73 -8.32 15.91
CA GLY A 48 4.45 -7.14 16.43
C GLY A 48 5.08 -6.22 15.37
N TRP A 49 4.54 -6.20 14.15
CA TRP A 49 5.01 -5.28 13.10
C TRP A 49 4.84 -3.81 13.51
N THR A 50 5.97 -3.13 13.70
CA THR A 50 6.02 -1.68 13.82
C THR A 50 5.95 -1.03 12.43
N GLY A 51 5.42 0.20 12.34
CA GLY A 51 5.41 0.95 11.08
C GLY A 51 6.81 1.16 10.48
N LEU A 52 7.84 1.28 11.33
CA LEU A 52 9.23 1.36 10.88
C LEU A 52 9.70 0.05 10.23
N GLN A 53 9.37 -1.10 10.80
CA GLN A 53 9.69 -2.40 10.19
C GLN A 53 9.01 -2.56 8.83
N LEU A 54 7.73 -2.17 8.71
CA LEU A 54 7.01 -2.20 7.43
C LEU A 54 7.71 -1.31 6.36
N LEU A 55 8.16 -0.11 6.74
CA LEU A 55 8.92 0.77 5.83
C LEU A 55 10.29 0.18 5.45
N MET A 56 10.99 -0.47 6.39
CA MET A 56 12.26 -1.14 6.11
C MET A 56 12.08 -2.32 5.16
N ILE A 57 11.01 -3.10 5.31
CA ILE A 57 10.63 -4.14 4.34
C ILE A 57 10.36 -3.55 2.97
N GLY A 58 9.57 -2.47 2.93
CA GLY A 58 9.31 -1.73 1.70
C GLY A 58 10.61 -1.33 1.01
N SER A 59 11.66 -0.98 1.77
CA SER A 59 12.95 -0.54 1.24
C SER A 59 13.69 -1.69 0.53
N VAL A 60 13.64 -2.89 1.11
CA VAL A 60 14.20 -4.10 0.49
C VAL A 60 13.45 -4.41 -0.81
N GLN A 61 12.12 -4.40 -0.77
CA GLN A 61 11.28 -4.64 -1.95
C GLN A 61 11.54 -3.60 -3.05
N ALA A 62 11.58 -2.31 -2.70
CA ALA A 62 11.89 -1.23 -3.64
C ALA A 62 13.25 -1.43 -4.31
N THR A 63 14.26 -1.84 -3.55
CA THR A 63 15.62 -2.10 -4.05
C THR A 63 15.64 -3.26 -5.02
N VAL A 64 14.99 -4.38 -4.69
CA VAL A 64 14.86 -5.55 -5.57
C VAL A 64 14.15 -5.17 -6.87
N LEU A 65 13.01 -4.50 -6.78
CA LEU A 65 12.24 -4.07 -7.95
C LEU A 65 13.04 -3.08 -8.83
N LEU A 66 13.78 -2.15 -8.21
CA LEU A 66 14.63 -1.21 -8.93
C LEU A 66 15.77 -1.93 -9.65
N ALA A 67 16.41 -2.90 -8.99
CA ALA A 67 17.46 -3.72 -9.60
C ALA A 67 16.93 -4.50 -10.81
N VAL A 68 15.75 -5.11 -10.70
CA VAL A 68 15.07 -5.79 -11.82
C VAL A 68 14.80 -4.80 -12.96
N ALA A 69 14.27 -3.62 -12.67
CA ALA A 69 13.97 -2.59 -13.67
C ALA A 69 15.24 -2.08 -14.39
N VAL A 70 16.33 -1.83 -13.65
CA VAL A 70 17.62 -1.42 -14.21
C VAL A 70 18.24 -2.53 -15.06
N PHE A 71 18.21 -3.77 -14.57
CA PHE A 71 18.71 -4.94 -15.29
C PHE A 71 17.95 -5.17 -16.60
N GLU A 72 16.63 -5.01 -16.60
CA GLU A 72 15.80 -5.11 -17.79
C GLU A 72 16.18 -4.04 -18.84
N ARG A 73 16.53 -2.84 -18.37
CA ARG A 73 16.88 -1.69 -19.20
C ARG A 73 18.36 -1.59 -19.56
N ARG A 74 19.21 -2.52 -19.13
CA ARG A 74 20.67 -2.44 -19.31
C ARG A 74 21.09 -2.23 -20.77
N HIS A 75 20.36 -2.82 -21.73
CA HIS A 75 20.65 -2.70 -23.16
C HIS A 75 20.07 -1.43 -23.80
N SER A 76 19.17 -0.72 -23.11
CA SER A 76 18.51 0.49 -23.60
C SER A 76 18.98 1.76 -22.87
N GLY A 77 20.11 1.72 -22.16
CA GLY A 77 20.65 2.85 -21.41
C GLY A 77 20.53 2.76 -19.88
N GLY A 78 20.11 1.60 -19.33
CA GLY A 78 20.14 1.29 -17.90
C GLY A 78 19.42 2.32 -17.04
N VAL A 79 20.17 2.94 -16.11
CA VAL A 79 19.65 3.93 -15.16
C VAL A 79 19.04 5.15 -15.87
N ARG A 80 19.68 5.65 -16.94
CA ARG A 80 19.16 6.81 -17.70
C ARG A 80 17.81 6.52 -18.34
N ALA A 81 17.62 5.30 -18.84
CA ALA A 81 16.34 4.85 -19.38
C ALA A 81 15.26 4.69 -18.30
N VAL A 82 15.66 4.32 -17.07
CA VAL A 82 14.74 4.27 -15.92
C VAL A 82 14.34 5.68 -15.48
N MET A 83 15.25 6.65 -15.48
CA MET A 83 14.95 8.05 -15.11
C MET A 83 14.01 8.73 -16.11
N GLY A 84 14.22 8.51 -17.41
CA GLY A 84 13.45 9.10 -18.50
C GLY A 84 13.98 10.44 -19.01
N HIS A 85 13.15 11.13 -19.77
CA HIS A 85 13.42 12.45 -20.35
C HIS A 85 12.38 13.49 -19.90
N ASP A 86 12.67 14.77 -20.15
CA ASP A 86 11.77 15.90 -19.86
C ASP A 86 11.19 15.92 -18.44
N VAL A 87 11.95 15.44 -17.46
CA VAL A 87 11.49 15.25 -16.08
C VAL A 87 10.97 16.55 -15.49
N ALA A 88 11.78 17.63 -15.57
CA ALA A 88 11.40 18.93 -15.02
C ALA A 88 10.18 19.54 -15.72
N ALA A 89 10.11 19.43 -17.05
CA ALA A 89 8.97 19.95 -17.80
C ALA A 89 7.68 19.16 -17.52
N THR A 90 7.79 17.84 -17.38
CA THR A 90 6.68 16.96 -16.99
C THR A 90 6.19 17.29 -15.60
N PHE A 91 7.10 17.40 -14.62
CA PHE A 91 6.79 17.76 -13.25
C PHE A 91 6.08 19.11 -13.18
N LYS A 92 6.64 20.17 -13.80
CA LYS A 92 6.04 21.52 -13.82
C LYS A 92 4.62 21.54 -14.40
N ARG A 93 4.32 20.70 -15.39
CA ARG A 93 2.99 20.63 -16.01
C ARG A 93 2.00 19.83 -15.18
N CYS A 94 2.44 18.77 -14.50
CA CYS A 94 1.55 17.88 -13.73
C CYS A 94 1.32 18.36 -12.29
N PHE A 95 2.31 19.03 -11.70
CA PHE A 95 2.27 19.47 -10.31
C PHE A 95 1.09 20.40 -9.98
N PRO A 96 0.71 21.39 -10.83
CA PRO A 96 -0.47 22.21 -10.55
C PRO A 96 -1.76 21.39 -10.47
N TRP A 97 -1.96 20.42 -11.36
CA TRP A 97 -3.12 19.52 -11.32
C TRP A 97 -3.17 18.68 -10.06
N LEU A 98 -2.01 18.26 -9.59
CA LEU A 98 -1.87 17.54 -8.32
C LEU A 98 -2.26 18.43 -7.14
N VAL A 99 -1.76 19.66 -7.07
CA VAL A 99 -2.13 20.62 -6.03
C VAL A 99 -3.63 20.93 -6.06
N VAL A 100 -4.19 21.20 -7.24
CA VAL A 100 -5.65 21.44 -7.40
C VAL A 100 -6.47 20.24 -6.92
N SER A 101 -6.06 19.01 -7.27
CA SER A 101 -6.77 17.79 -6.86
C SER A 101 -6.78 17.65 -5.33
N VAL A 102 -5.63 17.89 -4.68
CA VAL A 102 -5.51 17.86 -3.22
C VAL A 102 -6.36 18.96 -2.59
N LEU A 103 -6.32 20.20 -3.11
CA LEU A 103 -7.08 21.33 -2.56
C LEU A 103 -8.59 21.10 -2.67
N VAL A 104 -9.06 20.64 -3.83
CA VAL A 104 -10.49 20.34 -4.05
C VAL A 104 -10.96 19.26 -3.10
N CYS A 105 -10.24 18.14 -3.00
CA CYS A 105 -10.64 17.04 -2.12
C CYS A 105 -10.56 17.45 -0.65
N THR A 106 -9.52 18.18 -0.25
CA THR A 106 -9.40 18.74 1.11
C THR A 106 -10.55 19.70 1.42
N GLY A 107 -10.90 20.59 0.50
CA GLY A 107 -12.03 21.50 0.66
C GLY A 107 -13.36 20.77 0.83
N LEU A 108 -13.57 19.69 0.06
CA LEU A 108 -14.74 18.81 0.22
C LEU A 108 -14.74 18.12 1.58
N ASP A 109 -13.60 17.59 2.05
CA ASP A 109 -13.50 16.98 3.37
C ASP A 109 -13.85 17.96 4.49
N LEU A 110 -13.32 19.19 4.41
CA LEU A 110 -13.60 20.26 5.37
C LEU A 110 -15.09 20.65 5.34
N ALA A 111 -15.68 20.75 4.15
CA ALA A 111 -17.10 21.11 3.98
C ALA A 111 -18.05 20.01 4.47
N LEU A 112 -17.64 18.74 4.36
CA LEU A 112 -18.41 17.57 4.80
C LEU A 112 -18.13 17.19 6.26
N GLY A 113 -17.18 17.85 6.93
CA GLY A 113 -16.80 17.57 8.32
C GLY A 113 -16.06 16.24 8.51
N TYR A 114 -15.35 15.76 7.48
CA TYR A 114 -14.55 14.54 7.58
C TYR A 114 -13.32 14.74 8.46
N GLY A 115 -12.99 13.70 9.23
CA GLY A 115 -11.87 13.70 10.17
C GLY A 115 -10.49 13.53 9.52
N PRO A 116 -9.41 13.64 10.30
CA PRO A 116 -8.06 13.43 9.79
C PRO A 116 -7.84 11.99 9.30
N GLU A 117 -7.10 11.86 8.20
CA GLU A 117 -6.74 10.56 7.65
C GLU A 117 -5.79 9.75 8.56
N PRO A 118 -5.82 8.40 8.48
CA PRO A 118 -4.95 7.52 9.26
C PRO A 118 -3.45 7.77 9.07
N LEU A 119 -3.04 8.36 7.94
CA LEU A 119 -1.63 8.62 7.62
C LEU A 119 -0.96 9.53 8.67
N VAL A 120 -1.69 10.47 9.28
CA VAL A 120 -1.17 11.36 10.33
C VAL A 120 -1.20 10.71 11.72
N ALA A 121 -2.00 9.66 11.90
CA ALA A 121 -2.08 8.89 13.15
C ALA A 121 -0.90 7.91 13.34
N THR A 122 0.07 7.87 12.41
CA THR A 122 1.19 6.94 12.46
C THR A 122 2.02 7.16 13.75
N PRO A 123 2.19 6.14 14.62
CA PRO A 123 2.86 6.26 15.92
C PRO A 123 4.31 6.77 15.90
N GLY A 124 4.96 6.79 14.72
CA GLY A 124 6.34 7.24 14.52
C GLY A 124 6.58 8.72 14.88
N LEU A 125 5.54 9.54 14.98
CA LEU A 125 5.67 10.95 15.38
C LEU A 125 5.90 11.16 16.89
N LYS A 126 5.78 10.12 17.73
CA LYS A 126 6.15 10.16 19.16
C LYS A 126 7.61 9.75 19.42
N ALA A 127 8.35 9.40 18.37
CA ALA A 127 9.72 8.94 18.46
C ALA A 127 10.76 10.09 18.55
N SER A 128 12.04 9.72 18.72
CA SER A 128 13.18 10.64 18.65
C SER A 128 13.23 11.38 17.30
N MET A 129 13.86 12.56 17.27
CA MET A 129 13.97 13.36 16.04
C MET A 129 14.61 12.58 14.89
N ALA A 130 15.66 11.80 15.17
CA ALA A 130 16.31 10.94 14.19
C ALA A 130 15.35 9.89 13.60
N GLN A 131 14.54 9.24 14.45
CA GLN A 131 13.57 8.26 13.99
C GLN A 131 12.45 8.90 13.17
N ARG A 132 12.02 10.13 13.50
CA ARG A 132 11.05 10.88 12.68
C ARG A 132 11.61 11.20 11.30
N VAL A 133 12.84 11.72 11.22
CA VAL A 133 13.49 12.01 9.95
C VAL A 133 13.64 10.75 9.11
N LEU A 134 14.04 9.63 9.73
CA LEU A 134 14.14 8.35 9.05
C LEU A 134 12.78 7.89 8.50
N VAL A 135 11.73 7.86 9.33
CA VAL A 135 10.39 7.45 8.92
C VAL A 135 9.85 8.33 7.80
N LEU A 136 10.03 9.66 7.89
CA LEU A 136 9.60 10.59 6.84
C LEU A 136 10.38 10.36 5.55
N THR A 137 11.70 10.15 5.64
CA THR A 137 12.53 9.89 4.45
C THR A 137 12.09 8.61 3.77
N LEU A 138 11.93 7.51 4.52
CA LEU A 138 11.47 6.24 3.98
C LEU A 138 10.06 6.38 3.40
N LEU A 139 9.13 7.00 4.11
CA LEU A 139 7.77 7.18 3.64
C LEU A 139 7.71 8.00 2.34
N LEU A 140 8.46 9.10 2.25
CA LEU A 140 8.46 9.96 1.07
C LEU A 140 9.26 9.39 -0.12
N THR A 141 10.09 8.36 0.07
CA THR A 141 10.93 7.80 -1.00
C THR A 141 10.57 6.37 -1.35
N VAL A 142 10.54 5.49 -0.36
CA VAL A 142 10.39 4.03 -0.53
C VAL A 142 8.98 3.65 -0.95
N LEU A 143 7.96 4.25 -0.34
CA LEU A 143 6.57 3.95 -0.67
C LEU A 143 6.26 4.39 -2.12
N PRO A 144 6.54 5.64 -2.53
CA PRO A 144 6.44 6.05 -3.92
C PRO A 144 7.27 5.18 -4.87
N LEU A 145 8.51 4.85 -4.51
CA LEU A 145 9.39 4.07 -5.37
C LEU A 145 8.80 2.68 -5.66
N THR A 146 8.31 2.00 -4.63
CA THR A 146 7.70 0.66 -4.77
C THR A 146 6.46 0.70 -5.65
N GLU A 147 5.56 1.66 -5.39
CA GLU A 147 4.32 1.80 -6.15
C GLU A 147 4.57 2.22 -7.61
N GLU A 148 5.46 3.18 -7.84
CA GLU A 148 5.79 3.63 -9.19
C GLU A 148 6.52 2.54 -10.00
N LEU A 149 7.37 1.72 -9.36
CA LEU A 149 7.95 0.55 -10.01
C LEU A 149 6.85 -0.44 -10.43
N LEU A 150 5.95 -0.81 -9.53
CA LEU A 150 4.91 -1.79 -9.86
C LEU A 150 3.94 -1.28 -10.93
N TYR A 151 3.30 -0.13 -10.67
CA TYR A 151 2.21 0.37 -11.51
C TYR A 151 2.73 1.08 -12.78
N ARG A 152 3.80 1.88 -12.66
CA ARG A 152 4.26 2.77 -13.74
C ARG A 152 5.50 2.24 -14.46
N HIS A 153 6.27 1.34 -13.88
CA HIS A 153 7.30 0.62 -14.63
C HIS A 153 6.72 -0.65 -15.26
N PHE A 154 6.32 -1.64 -14.46
CA PHE A 154 6.00 -2.97 -14.97
C PHE A 154 4.60 -3.03 -15.59
N LEU A 155 3.57 -2.55 -14.89
CA LEU A 155 2.19 -2.71 -15.34
C LEU A 155 1.85 -1.86 -16.57
N ILE A 156 2.18 -0.55 -16.59
CA ILE A 156 1.87 0.31 -17.75
C ILE A 156 2.56 -0.18 -19.04
N ARG A 157 3.70 -0.86 -18.92
CA ARG A 157 4.43 -1.37 -20.07
C ARG A 157 3.74 -2.58 -20.70
N LEU A 158 2.80 -3.23 -20.02
CA LEU A 158 1.97 -4.23 -20.69
C LEU A 158 1.24 -3.66 -21.90
N PHE A 159 1.02 -2.35 -21.97
CA PHE A 159 0.32 -1.72 -23.09
C PHE A 159 1.30 -1.16 -24.13
N PRO A 160 0.96 -1.20 -25.44
CA PRO A 160 1.75 -0.58 -26.50
C PRO A 160 1.48 0.95 -26.53
N VAL A 161 1.99 1.66 -25.52
CA VAL A 161 1.76 3.11 -25.30
C VAL A 161 2.28 4.00 -26.44
N GLU A 162 3.00 3.47 -27.41
CA GLU A 162 3.37 4.18 -28.62
C GLU A 162 2.11 4.59 -29.41
N GLN A 163 1.08 3.73 -29.40
CA GLN A 163 -0.21 3.99 -30.05
C GLN A 163 -1.14 4.83 -29.17
N ARG A 164 -1.77 5.85 -29.76
CA ARG A 164 -2.57 6.84 -29.02
C ARG A 164 -3.71 6.23 -28.20
N VAL A 165 -4.47 5.28 -28.76
CA VAL A 165 -5.59 4.62 -28.07
C VAL A 165 -5.09 3.87 -26.83
N TRP A 166 -4.00 3.12 -26.98
CA TRP A 166 -3.41 2.34 -25.89
C TRP A 166 -2.82 3.18 -24.77
N ARG A 167 -2.44 4.45 -25.01
CA ARG A 167 -2.08 5.38 -23.93
C ARG A 167 -3.23 5.61 -22.97
N TYR A 168 -4.43 5.87 -23.49
CA TYR A 168 -5.62 6.08 -22.67
C TYR A 168 -6.04 4.81 -21.94
N VAL A 169 -6.01 3.67 -22.63
CA VAL A 169 -6.27 2.36 -22.02
C VAL A 169 -5.30 2.07 -20.87
N ALA A 170 -3.99 2.32 -21.07
CA ALA A 170 -2.99 2.12 -20.05
C ALA A 170 -3.19 3.03 -18.83
N ILE A 171 -3.50 4.32 -19.05
CA ILE A 171 -3.83 5.27 -17.97
C ILE A 171 -5.04 4.76 -17.19
N LEU A 172 -6.12 4.41 -17.87
CA LEU A 172 -7.36 3.98 -17.22
C LEU A 172 -7.15 2.68 -16.43
N ALA A 173 -6.57 1.65 -17.06
CA ALA A 173 -6.36 0.34 -16.44
C ALA A 173 -5.45 0.43 -15.20
N THR A 174 -4.32 1.14 -15.30
CA THR A 174 -3.41 1.32 -14.16
C THR A 174 -4.02 2.15 -13.06
N SER A 175 -4.85 3.15 -13.39
CA SER A 175 -5.54 3.99 -12.39
C SER A 175 -6.63 3.24 -11.65
N VAL A 176 -7.40 2.39 -12.35
CA VAL A 176 -8.43 1.53 -11.74
C VAL A 176 -7.79 0.52 -10.79
N LEU A 177 -6.69 -0.13 -11.20
CA LEU A 177 -6.00 -1.08 -10.31
C LEU A 177 -5.42 -0.37 -9.08
N TYR A 178 -4.86 0.83 -9.26
CA TYR A 178 -4.38 1.65 -8.16
C TYR A 178 -5.53 2.00 -7.21
N LEU A 179 -6.68 2.47 -7.73
CA LEU A 179 -7.86 2.74 -6.92
C LEU A 179 -8.33 1.49 -6.13
N PHE A 180 -8.32 0.31 -6.75
CA PHE A 180 -8.67 -0.94 -6.08
C PHE A 180 -7.74 -1.24 -4.89
N ALA A 181 -6.43 -0.97 -5.01
CA ALA A 181 -5.51 -1.11 -3.87
C ALA A 181 -5.81 -0.15 -2.71
N TYR A 182 -6.44 0.99 -3.03
CA TYR A 182 -6.82 2.03 -2.08
C TYR A 182 -8.32 2.03 -1.74
N GLN A 183 -9.06 0.95 -2.00
CA GLN A 183 -10.51 0.88 -1.72
C GLN A 183 -10.87 0.95 -0.21
N HIS A 184 -9.88 0.81 0.67
CA HIS A 184 -10.04 0.87 2.12
C HIS A 184 -10.14 2.31 2.67
N GLN A 185 -10.11 3.33 1.81
CA GLN A 185 -10.27 4.72 2.25
C GLN A 185 -11.67 4.95 2.84
N PRO A 186 -11.78 5.63 4.00
CA PRO A 186 -13.04 5.74 4.74
C PRO A 186 -14.07 6.63 4.03
N HIS A 187 -13.62 7.50 3.13
CA HIS A 187 -14.44 8.55 2.51
C HIS A 187 -14.30 8.52 0.99
N TRP A 188 -15.40 8.77 0.28
CA TRP A 188 -15.42 8.80 -1.19
C TRP A 188 -14.52 9.90 -1.78
N THR A 189 -14.31 11.00 -1.04
CA THR A 189 -13.38 12.08 -1.39
C THR A 189 -11.93 11.59 -1.43
N GLY A 190 -11.56 10.67 -0.53
CA GLY A 190 -10.28 9.97 -0.57
C GLY A 190 -10.14 9.11 -1.83
N LEU A 191 -11.15 8.30 -2.15
CA LEU A 191 -11.18 7.51 -3.39
C LEU A 191 -11.05 8.39 -4.64
N LEU A 192 -11.75 9.52 -4.67
CA LEU A 192 -11.64 10.51 -5.74
C LEU A 192 -10.21 11.06 -5.84
N LEU A 193 -9.61 11.46 -4.71
CA LEU A 193 -8.24 11.97 -4.66
C LEU A 193 -7.22 10.96 -5.20
N PHE A 194 -7.26 9.71 -4.72
CA PHE A 194 -6.38 8.64 -5.19
C PHE A 194 -6.60 8.33 -6.67
N SER A 195 -7.83 8.41 -7.17
CA SER A 195 -8.14 8.25 -8.59
C SER A 195 -7.49 9.34 -9.44
N LEU A 196 -7.63 10.61 -9.03
CA LEU A 196 -7.03 11.76 -9.73
C LEU A 196 -5.50 11.68 -9.73
N ILE A 197 -4.90 11.37 -8.59
CA ILE A 197 -3.46 11.16 -8.46
C ILE A 197 -3.00 10.03 -9.39
N ALA A 198 -3.72 8.91 -9.43
CA ALA A 198 -3.32 7.77 -10.25
C ALA A 198 -3.26 8.12 -11.74
N VAL A 199 -4.24 8.88 -12.23
CA VAL A 199 -4.30 9.40 -13.60
C VAL A 199 -3.13 10.35 -13.88
N ILE A 200 -2.86 11.30 -12.97
CA ILE A 200 -1.76 12.27 -13.10
C ILE A 200 -0.40 11.55 -13.17
N LEU A 201 -0.17 10.57 -12.31
CA LEU A 201 1.08 9.79 -12.27
C LEU A 201 1.25 8.93 -13.53
N ALA A 202 0.18 8.27 -14.00
CA ALA A 202 0.21 7.51 -15.24
C ALA A 202 0.49 8.42 -16.45
N HIS A 203 -0.11 9.60 -16.50
CA HIS A 203 0.17 10.59 -17.54
C HIS A 203 1.63 11.07 -17.50
N ALA A 204 2.15 11.38 -16.31
CA ALA A 204 3.54 11.79 -16.13
C ALA A 204 4.53 10.70 -16.56
N ARG A 205 4.22 9.43 -16.28
CA ARG A 205 5.01 8.28 -16.75
C ARG A 205 5.05 8.20 -18.27
N ILE A 206 3.91 8.29 -18.95
CA ILE A 206 3.85 8.23 -20.41
C ILE A 206 4.61 9.41 -21.03
N ARG A 207 4.49 10.61 -20.44
CA ARG A 207 5.14 11.81 -20.98
C ARG A 207 6.66 11.78 -20.87
N SER A 208 7.17 11.35 -19.70
CA SER A 208 8.61 11.34 -19.42
C SER A 208 9.32 10.07 -19.89
N ALA A 209 8.55 9.04 -20.27
CA ALA A 209 8.99 7.67 -20.52
C ALA A 209 9.82 7.04 -19.35
N GLY A 210 9.85 7.70 -18.19
CA GLY A 210 10.71 7.43 -17.05
C GLY A 210 9.96 7.41 -15.72
N LEU A 211 10.65 6.99 -14.67
CA LEU A 211 10.07 6.89 -13.33
C LEU A 211 10.33 8.13 -12.50
N LEU A 212 11.34 8.94 -12.85
CA LEU A 212 11.73 10.04 -11.97
C LEU A 212 10.63 11.11 -11.84
N ALA A 213 9.98 11.48 -12.95
CA ALA A 213 8.89 12.46 -12.92
C ALA A 213 7.69 11.99 -12.07
N PRO A 214 7.10 10.80 -12.31
CA PRO A 214 6.00 10.32 -11.47
C PRO A 214 6.45 10.05 -10.03
N LEU A 215 7.69 9.60 -9.79
CA LEU A 215 8.22 9.42 -8.44
C LEU A 215 8.24 10.73 -7.64
N LEU A 216 8.78 11.81 -8.21
CA LEU A 216 8.82 13.12 -7.56
C LEU A 216 7.41 13.68 -7.30
N LEU A 217 6.49 13.50 -8.25
CA LEU A 217 5.09 13.89 -8.07
C LEU A 217 4.44 13.09 -6.93
N HIS A 218 4.64 11.78 -6.89
CA HIS A 218 4.09 10.92 -5.86
C HIS A 218 4.66 11.22 -4.47
N SER A 219 5.97 11.45 -4.35
CA SER A 219 6.57 11.96 -3.10
C SER A 219 5.94 13.29 -2.66
N SER A 220 5.61 14.17 -3.61
CA SER A 220 4.92 15.43 -3.33
C SER A 220 3.48 15.22 -2.83
N VAL A 221 2.76 14.24 -3.38
CA VAL A 221 1.44 13.83 -2.88
C VAL A 221 1.53 13.45 -1.41
N LEU A 222 2.49 12.61 -1.03
CA LEU A 222 2.62 12.17 0.37
C LEU A 222 2.93 13.35 1.30
N ALA A 223 3.82 14.25 0.89
CA ALA A 223 4.11 15.46 1.66
C ALA A 223 2.86 16.34 1.83
N LEU A 224 2.09 16.57 0.75
CA LEU A 224 0.84 17.32 0.81
C LEU A 224 -0.24 16.59 1.62
N GLY A 225 -0.28 15.27 1.58
CA GLY A 225 -1.16 14.43 2.39
C GLY A 225 -0.91 14.59 3.88
N MET A 226 0.35 14.71 4.29
CA MET A 226 0.71 15.04 5.68
C MET A 226 0.18 16.42 6.08
N VAL A 227 0.34 17.43 5.22
CA VAL A 227 -0.19 18.78 5.46
C VAL A 227 -1.72 18.77 5.55
N ARG A 228 -2.40 18.06 4.63
CA ARG A 228 -3.87 17.86 4.64
C ARG A 228 -4.31 17.24 5.95
N GLY A 229 -3.67 16.15 6.40
CA GLY A 229 -4.06 15.51 7.65
C GLY A 229 -3.83 16.38 8.89
N LEU A 230 -2.76 17.20 8.92
CA LEU A 230 -2.57 18.20 9.97
C LEU A 230 -3.64 19.28 9.96
N LEU A 231 -4.12 19.69 8.78
CA LEU A 231 -5.20 20.67 8.64
C LEU A 231 -6.53 20.10 9.15
N LEU A 232 -6.89 18.89 8.74
CA LEU A 232 -8.11 18.21 9.17
C LEU A 232 -8.10 17.90 10.68
N ALA A 233 -6.93 17.57 11.24
CA ALA A 233 -6.80 17.35 12.68
C ALA A 233 -7.11 18.59 13.53
N ARG A 234 -6.98 19.80 12.98
CA ARG A 234 -7.34 21.06 13.69
C ARG A 234 -8.85 21.27 13.79
N GLN A 235 -9.65 20.65 12.92
CA GLN A 235 -11.12 20.79 12.93
C GLN A 235 -11.82 19.78 13.82
N ALA A 236 -11.17 18.68 14.21
CA ALA A 236 -11.76 17.73 15.13
C ALA A 236 -12.10 18.43 16.45
N PRO A 237 -13.38 18.42 16.90
CA PRO A 237 -13.74 19.03 18.17
C PRO A 237 -12.93 18.35 19.29
N ARG A 238 -12.29 19.16 20.16
CA ARG A 238 -11.48 18.70 21.30
C ARG A 238 -12.24 17.79 22.29
N SER A 239 -13.54 17.63 22.11
CA SER A 239 -14.43 16.82 22.93
C SER A 239 -14.73 15.42 22.35
N LEU A 240 -14.07 15.00 21.26
CA LEU A 240 -14.21 13.60 20.83
C LEU A 240 -13.47 12.69 21.81
N VAL A 241 -14.24 12.24 22.81
CA VAL A 241 -13.95 11.10 23.67
C VAL A 241 -13.38 10.00 22.80
N ILE A 242 -12.12 9.63 23.04
CA ILE A 242 -11.55 8.39 22.50
C ILE A 242 -12.50 7.28 22.92
N PRO A 243 -13.16 6.58 21.98
CA PRO A 243 -13.99 5.44 22.35
C PRO A 243 -13.12 4.47 23.15
N ASP A 244 -13.61 4.03 24.31
CA ASP A 244 -12.83 3.18 25.23
C ASP A 244 -12.33 1.87 24.57
N GLU A 245 -12.90 1.50 23.42
CA GLU A 245 -12.48 0.39 22.57
C GLU A 245 -11.07 0.53 21.95
N TRP A 246 -10.50 1.74 21.89
CA TRP A 246 -9.10 1.97 21.47
C TRP A 246 -8.14 2.18 22.66
N ARG A 247 -8.64 2.08 23.89
CA ARG A 247 -7.82 2.05 25.11
C ARG A 247 -7.23 0.65 25.27
N VAL A 248 -6.39 0.25 24.31
CA VAL A 248 -5.57 -0.97 24.41
C VAL A 248 -4.83 -0.90 25.75
N THR A 249 -5.14 -1.87 26.59
CA THR A 249 -4.66 -2.09 27.95
C THR A 249 -3.15 -1.87 28.06
N GLN A 250 -2.76 -0.65 28.39
CA GLN A 250 -1.46 -0.33 28.96
C GLN A 250 -1.60 -0.35 30.48
N SER A 251 -1.92 -1.52 31.03
CA SER A 251 -2.05 -1.73 32.47
C SER A 251 -1.17 -2.89 32.90
N ARG A 252 -0.06 -2.50 33.56
CA ARG A 252 0.63 -3.21 34.65
C ARG A 252 1.47 -4.44 34.29
N GLY A 253 2.70 -4.17 33.86
CA GLY A 253 3.88 -4.91 34.30
C GLY A 253 4.57 -4.20 35.46
N LYS A 254 3.96 -4.20 36.65
CA LYS A 254 4.66 -3.91 37.92
C LYS A 254 4.26 -4.98 38.95
N THR A 255 5.30 -5.66 39.41
CA THR A 255 5.42 -6.69 40.44
C THR A 255 4.52 -6.54 41.69
N GLY A 256 3.73 -7.60 41.97
CA GLY A 256 3.31 -8.10 43.31
C GLY A 256 2.08 -7.48 44.01
N PRO A 257 1.45 -8.18 45.00
CA PRO A 257 1.06 -9.58 45.06
C PRO A 257 -0.48 -9.78 45.06
N ALA A 258 -0.90 -11.03 45.03
CA ALA A 258 -2.25 -11.54 44.80
C ALA A 258 -3.38 -10.92 45.62
N LEU A 259 -4.50 -10.60 44.94
CA LEU A 259 -5.82 -10.49 45.55
C LEU A 259 -6.77 -11.44 44.79
N ARG A 260 -7.17 -12.53 45.44
CA ARG A 260 -8.25 -13.41 44.97
C ARG A 260 -9.57 -12.63 45.05
N VAL A 261 -10.29 -12.56 43.94
CA VAL A 261 -11.71 -12.15 43.94
C VAL A 261 -12.50 -13.32 43.37
N ALA A 262 -13.39 -13.84 44.21
CA ALA A 262 -14.32 -14.91 43.88
C ALA A 262 -15.41 -14.41 42.93
N CYS A 263 -15.70 -15.17 41.88
CA CYS A 263 -16.89 -14.94 41.04
C CYS A 263 -18.14 -15.53 41.71
N PRO A 264 -19.31 -14.88 41.58
CA PRO A 264 -20.59 -15.44 41.98
C PRO A 264 -21.13 -16.42 40.93
N THR A 265 -21.76 -17.49 41.39
CA THR A 265 -22.51 -18.47 40.58
C THR A 265 -23.85 -17.89 40.10
N PRO A 266 -24.30 -18.21 38.87
CA PRO A 266 -25.65 -17.89 38.40
C PRO A 266 -26.68 -18.97 38.81
N PRO A 267 -27.99 -18.64 38.88
CA PRO A 267 -29.02 -19.54 39.40
C PRO A 267 -29.78 -20.31 38.31
N GLY A 268 -30.10 -21.57 38.63
CA GLY A 268 -31.39 -22.20 38.36
C GLY A 268 -31.64 -22.85 36.99
N GLU A 269 -31.56 -24.18 36.94
CA GLU A 269 -32.37 -24.99 36.02
C GLU A 269 -33.05 -26.13 36.79
N ILE A 270 -34.36 -26.23 36.60
CA ILE A 270 -35.30 -27.21 37.16
C ILE A 270 -35.38 -28.38 36.16
N GLY A 271 -35.36 -29.63 36.66
CA GLY A 271 -35.47 -30.87 35.88
C GLY A 271 -36.78 -31.04 35.09
N PRO A 272 -37.04 -32.18 34.41
CA PRO A 272 -37.16 -33.49 35.08
C PRO A 272 -36.80 -34.71 34.21
N GLY A 273 -36.95 -35.92 34.78
CA GLY A 273 -37.43 -37.08 34.02
C GLY A 273 -36.47 -38.27 33.83
N ASN A 274 -36.41 -39.16 34.82
CA ASN A 274 -35.96 -40.54 34.63
C ASN A 274 -37.06 -41.36 33.94
N ALA A 275 -36.78 -41.91 32.76
CA ALA A 275 -37.56 -42.98 32.18
C ALA A 275 -36.67 -43.93 31.34
N ALA A 276 -36.60 -45.17 31.81
CA ALA A 276 -36.53 -46.43 31.07
C ALA A 276 -35.62 -46.53 29.83
N ARG A 277 -34.56 -47.35 29.96
CA ARG A 277 -34.03 -48.12 28.82
C ARG A 277 -33.89 -49.58 29.26
N ALA A 278 -34.82 -50.40 28.77
CA ALA A 278 -34.71 -51.84 28.73
C ALA A 278 -34.06 -52.22 27.39
N GLU A 279 -32.99 -53.00 27.44
CA GLU A 279 -32.58 -53.82 26.30
C GLU A 279 -31.88 -55.09 26.82
N THR A 280 -32.17 -56.16 26.08
CA THR A 280 -32.21 -57.58 26.41
C THR A 280 -30.89 -58.33 26.24
N ALA A 281 -30.88 -59.54 26.83
CA ALA A 281 -30.04 -60.72 26.55
C ALA A 281 -28.59 -60.65 27.08
N THR A 282 -28.03 -61.66 27.76
CA THR A 282 -28.13 -63.10 27.51
C THR A 282 -27.65 -63.88 28.75
N ASP A 283 -28.34 -64.96 29.11
CA ASP A 283 -27.93 -66.04 30.04
C ASP A 283 -26.81 -66.89 29.39
N PRO A 284 -25.77 -67.33 30.13
CA PRO A 284 -25.82 -68.72 30.62
C PRO A 284 -25.20 -68.91 32.01
N ARG A 285 -25.96 -69.59 32.88
CA ARG A 285 -25.57 -70.72 33.75
C ARG A 285 -24.06 -71.04 33.78
N ASN A 286 -23.44 -71.00 34.96
CA ASN A 286 -23.05 -72.18 35.74
C ASN A 286 -21.87 -71.92 36.69
N LEU A 287 -22.00 -72.46 37.91
CA LEU A 287 -20.98 -73.14 38.74
C LEU A 287 -19.75 -72.30 39.16
N LYS A 288 -19.47 -72.08 40.45
CA LYS A 288 -19.14 -73.05 41.52
C LYS A 288 -19.22 -72.29 42.86
N ARG A 289 -19.91 -72.73 43.91
CA ARG A 289 -19.45 -73.69 44.94
C ARG A 289 -17.93 -73.83 45.03
N GLU A 290 -17.27 -72.91 45.73
CA GLU A 290 -16.66 -73.09 47.06
C GLU A 290 -16.03 -71.77 47.51
#